data_AF-A0A7V0MAY2-F1
#
_entry.id   AF-A0A7V0MAY2-F1
#
_cell.length_a   1.000
_cell.length_b   1.000
_cell.length_c   1.000
_cell.angle_alpha   90.00
_cell.angle_beta   90.00
_cell.angle_gamma   90.00
#
_symmetry.space_group_name_H-M   'P 1'
#
loop_
_entity.id
_entity.type
_entity.pdbx_description
1 polymer ?
#
loop_
_entity_poly.entity_id
_entity_poly.type
_entity_poly.pdbx_seq_one_letter_code
_entity_poly.pdbx_strand_id
1 'polypeptide(L)'
;MRVEKDFEELLGLFNKNKVRYCIVGAFAVGFYIRPRYTKDIDILVEPSKENAKRIIRSLDSFGFKVMGLKEEDFNQKNKIIQLGYEPTRIDIITSIQGCSFEEVWRRLKKVISYKLQVIS
;
A
#
# COMPACT_ATOMS: atom_id res chain seq x y z
N MET A 1 8.66 -19.85 -1.72
CA MET A 1 7.67 -18.76 -1.69
C MET A 1 8.07 -17.76 -2.76
N ARG A 2 7.23 -17.46 -3.76
CA ARG A 2 7.56 -16.41 -4.75
C ARG A 2 7.18 -15.09 -4.10
N VAL A 3 8.12 -14.15 -4.01
CA VAL A 3 7.96 -12.79 -3.44
C VAL A 3 6.67 -12.12 -3.93
N GLU A 4 6.31 -12.33 -5.19
CA GLU A 4 5.09 -11.81 -5.83
C GLU A 4 3.79 -12.24 -5.10
N LYS A 5 3.74 -13.45 -4.54
CA LYS A 5 2.55 -13.99 -3.87
C LYS A 5 2.24 -13.30 -2.55
N ASP A 6 3.26 -12.96 -1.78
CA ASP A 6 3.08 -12.34 -0.46
C ASP A 6 2.56 -10.90 -0.61
N PHE A 7 3.01 -10.20 -1.65
CA PHE A 7 2.45 -8.89 -2.02
C PHE A 7 0.99 -9.03 -2.50
N GLU A 8 0.71 -9.97 -3.40
CA GLU A 8 -0.67 -10.21 -3.89
C GLU A 8 -1.64 -10.56 -2.75
N GLU A 9 -1.21 -11.37 -1.80
CA GLU A 9 -2.02 -11.77 -0.65
C GLU A 9 -2.30 -10.59 0.27
N LEU A 10 -1.28 -9.79 0.64
CA LEU A 10 -1.50 -8.60 1.47
C LEU A 10 -2.42 -7.59 0.79
N LEU A 11 -2.18 -7.29 -0.49
CA LEU A 11 -3.01 -6.39 -1.27
C LEU A 11 -4.45 -6.92 -1.43
N GLY A 12 -4.60 -8.24 -1.57
CA GLY A 12 -5.89 -8.92 -1.57
C GLY A 12 -6.66 -8.72 -0.26
N LEU A 13 -5.98 -8.83 0.88
CA LEU A 13 -6.56 -8.54 2.20
C LEU A 13 -6.92 -7.06 2.37
N PHE A 14 -6.08 -6.15 1.89
CA PHE A 14 -6.35 -4.71 1.90
C PHE A 14 -7.62 -4.39 1.09
N ASN A 15 -7.74 -4.96 -0.10
CA ASN A 15 -8.94 -4.83 -0.94
C ASN A 15 -10.18 -5.41 -0.25
N LYS A 16 -10.09 -6.63 0.31
CA LYS A 16 -11.18 -7.30 1.02
C LYS A 16 -11.68 -6.48 2.21
N ASN A 17 -10.77 -5.87 2.97
CA ASN A 17 -11.09 -5.04 4.13
C ASN A 17 -11.34 -3.57 3.78
N LYS A 18 -11.37 -3.21 2.48
CA LYS A 18 -11.62 -1.84 1.99
C LYS A 18 -10.64 -0.81 2.57
N VAL A 19 -9.37 -1.19 2.68
CA VAL A 19 -8.28 -0.28 3.05
C VAL A 19 -8.11 0.74 1.92
N ARG A 20 -7.97 2.00 2.29
CA ARG A 20 -7.60 3.09 1.39
C ARG A 20 -6.08 3.17 1.31
N TYR A 21 -5.52 2.68 0.21
CA TYR A 21 -4.08 2.65 -0.01
C TYR A 21 -3.72 2.90 -1.48
N CYS A 22 -2.50 3.34 -1.72
CA CYS A 22 -1.90 3.56 -3.03
C CYS A 22 -0.55 2.84 -3.04
N ILE A 23 -0.24 2.10 -4.09
CA ILE A 23 1.13 1.63 -4.29
C ILE A 23 1.95 2.80 -4.85
N VAL A 24 3.10 3.07 -4.24
CA VAL A 24 4.00 4.17 -4.62
C VAL A 24 5.43 3.62 -4.83
N GLY A 25 6.38 4.50 -5.11
CA GLY A 25 7.79 4.10 -5.30
C GLY A 25 8.09 3.44 -6.65
N ALA A 26 9.24 2.77 -6.73
CA ALA A 26 9.75 2.17 -7.97
C ALA A 26 8.84 1.05 -8.50
N PHE A 27 8.13 0.33 -7.63
CA PHE A 27 7.17 -0.68 -8.03
C PHE A 27 5.96 -0.06 -8.77
N ALA A 28 5.50 1.11 -8.33
CA ALA A 28 4.45 1.85 -9.03
C ALA A 28 4.88 2.26 -10.45
N VAL A 29 6.16 2.60 -10.65
CA VAL A 29 6.74 2.88 -11.98
C VAL A 29 6.89 1.59 -12.81
N GLY A 30 7.26 0.47 -12.17
CA GLY A 30 7.41 -0.85 -12.79
C GLY A 30 6.13 -1.41 -13.41
N PHE A 31 4.95 -1.06 -12.85
CA PHE A 31 3.66 -1.41 -13.44
C PHE A 31 3.38 -0.70 -14.79
N TYR A 32 4.08 0.40 -15.09
CA TYR A 32 3.96 1.15 -16.34
C TYR A 32 5.17 0.99 -17.28
N ILE A 33 6.33 0.56 -16.76
CA ILE A 33 7.57 0.38 -17.53
C ILE A 33 8.19 -0.94 -17.08
N ARG A 34 8.22 -1.95 -17.96
CA ARG A 34 8.82 -3.30 -17.82
C ARG A 34 9.25 -3.69 -16.38
N PRO A 35 8.62 -4.69 -15.74
CA PRO A 35 8.84 -4.99 -14.33
C PRO A 35 10.33 -5.18 -14.04
N ARG A 36 10.91 -4.24 -13.30
CA ARG A 36 12.12 -4.52 -12.53
C ARG A 36 11.67 -5.31 -11.32
N TYR A 37 12.35 -6.40 -11.02
CA TYR A 37 12.21 -7.13 -9.76
C TYR A 37 12.59 -6.19 -8.61
N THR A 38 11.63 -5.39 -8.11
CA THR A 38 11.87 -4.60 -6.90
C THR A 38 11.82 -5.57 -5.73
N LYS A 39 12.79 -5.40 -4.82
CA LYS A 39 12.96 -6.25 -3.63
C LYS A 39 12.06 -5.78 -2.47
N ASP A 40 11.25 -4.77 -2.74
CA ASP A 40 10.45 -4.02 -1.81
C ASP A 40 9.24 -3.39 -2.53
N ILE A 41 8.18 -3.12 -1.77
CA ILE A 41 6.99 -2.39 -2.19
C ILE A 41 6.64 -1.31 -1.16
N ASP A 42 6.46 -0.09 -1.64
CA ASP A 42 6.01 1.04 -0.83
C ASP A 42 4.48 1.21 -0.97
N ILE A 43 3.77 1.24 0.15
CA ILE A 43 2.32 1.38 0.20
C ILE A 43 1.97 2.63 1.00
N LEU A 44 1.48 3.66 0.32
CA LEU A 44 0.91 4.85 0.94
C LEU A 44 -0.51 4.54 1.42
N VAL A 45 -0.78 4.69 2.71
CA VAL A 45 -2.12 4.53 3.29
C VAL A 45 -2.72 5.86 3.73
N GLU A 46 -4.04 5.95 3.73
CA GLU A 46 -4.72 7.11 4.32
C GLU A 46 -4.52 7.10 5.84
N PRO A 47 -3.99 8.19 6.44
CA PRO A 47 -3.78 8.29 7.88
C PRO A 47 -5.08 8.69 8.60
N SER A 48 -6.09 7.82 8.53
CA SER A 48 -7.38 8.02 9.21
C SER A 48 -7.62 6.90 10.22
N LYS A 49 -8.35 7.21 11.30
CA LYS A 49 -8.67 6.22 12.35
C LYS A 49 -9.44 5.01 11.79
N GLU A 50 -10.38 5.27 10.87
CA GLU A 50 -11.17 4.22 10.23
C GLU A 50 -10.31 3.35 9.31
N ASN A 51 -9.38 3.94 8.57
CA ASN A 51 -8.48 3.18 7.72
C ASN A 51 -7.46 2.38 8.54
N ALA A 52 -6.94 2.94 9.63
CA ALA A 52 -6.04 2.28 10.56
C ALA A 52 -6.62 0.97 11.10
N LYS A 53 -7.92 0.96 11.49
CA LYS A 53 -8.64 -0.26 11.89
C LYS A 53 -8.63 -1.34 10.82
N ARG A 54 -8.87 -0.93 9.56
CA ARG A 54 -8.90 -1.85 8.41
C ARG A 54 -7.52 -2.41 8.10
N ILE A 55 -6.48 -1.60 8.27
CA ILE A 55 -5.09 -2.01 8.12
C ILE A 55 -4.74 -3.06 9.18
N ILE A 56 -4.98 -2.77 10.46
CA ILE A 56 -4.72 -3.72 11.56
C ILE A 56 -5.46 -5.04 11.32
N ARG A 57 -6.74 -5.00 10.97
CA ARG A 57 -7.51 -6.21 10.64
C ARG A 57 -6.89 -7.01 9.49
N SER A 58 -6.36 -6.31 8.48
CA SER A 58 -5.72 -6.96 7.34
C SER A 58 -4.38 -7.57 7.70
N LEU A 59 -3.56 -6.86 8.48
CA LEU A 59 -2.26 -7.34 8.97
C LEU A 59 -2.43 -8.54 9.91
N ASP A 60 -3.44 -8.51 10.79
CA ASP A 60 -3.80 -9.65 11.64
C ASP A 60 -4.17 -10.88 10.80
N SER A 61 -4.93 -10.68 9.72
CA SER A 61 -5.35 -11.75 8.81
C SER A 61 -4.19 -12.29 7.97
N PHE A 62 -3.19 -11.46 7.68
CA PHE A 62 -1.98 -11.84 6.94
C PHE A 62 -0.98 -12.61 7.81
N GLY A 63 -1.10 -12.53 9.15
CA GLY A 63 -0.22 -13.23 10.09
C GLY A 63 0.67 -12.33 10.95
N PHE A 64 0.49 -11.00 10.89
CA PHE A 64 1.28 -10.02 11.64
C PHE A 64 0.72 -9.68 13.03
N LYS A 65 -0.29 -10.42 13.51
CA LYS A 65 -0.95 -10.18 14.80
C LYS A 65 0.01 -10.10 16.00
N VAL A 66 1.12 -10.83 15.96
CA VAL A 66 2.09 -10.92 17.07
C VAL A 66 3.02 -9.71 17.14
N MET A 67 3.05 -8.85 16.12
CA MET A 67 4.00 -7.71 16.08
C MET A 67 3.58 -6.50 16.94
N GLY A 68 2.40 -6.55 17.59
CA GLY A 68 1.95 -5.50 18.51
C GLY A 68 1.68 -4.15 17.85
N LEU A 69 1.49 -4.13 16.52
CA LEU A 69 1.11 -2.95 15.76
C LEU A 69 -0.25 -2.43 16.24
N LYS A 70 -0.39 -1.12 16.33
CA LYS A 70 -1.61 -0.47 16.81
C LYS A 70 -2.18 0.50 15.78
N GLU A 71 -3.46 0.85 15.94
CA GLU A 71 -4.11 1.82 15.07
C GLU A 71 -3.38 3.18 15.04
N GLU A 72 -2.73 3.56 16.15
CA GLU A 72 -1.96 4.80 16.28
C GLU A 72 -0.75 4.86 15.35
N ASP A 73 -0.21 3.70 14.96
CA ASP A 73 0.92 3.64 14.02
C ASP A 73 0.49 4.08 12.62
N PHE A 74 -0.79 3.88 12.27
CA PHE A 74 -1.33 4.15 10.94
C PHE A 74 -2.22 5.40 10.88
N ASN A 75 -2.69 5.93 12.01
CA ASN A 75 -3.54 7.13 12.04
C ASN A 75 -2.77 8.46 12.19
N GLN A 76 -1.44 8.40 12.27
CA GLN A 76 -0.55 9.57 12.31
C GLN A 76 0.21 9.72 11.00
N LYS A 77 0.36 10.96 10.53
CA LYS A 77 1.24 11.28 9.39
C LYS A 77 2.72 11.07 9.76
N ASN A 78 3.56 10.93 8.74
CA ASN A 78 5.02 10.85 8.85
C ASN A 78 5.51 9.59 9.57
N LYS A 79 4.84 8.48 9.36
CA LYS A 79 5.24 7.16 9.84
C LYS A 79 5.59 6.27 8.65
N ILE A 80 6.60 5.44 8.85
CA ILE A 80 7.01 4.37 7.95
C ILE A 80 7.05 3.11 8.82
N ILE A 81 6.27 2.10 8.45
CA ILE A 81 6.19 0.82 9.12
C ILE A 81 6.72 -0.22 8.14
N GLN A 82 7.90 -0.75 8.44
CA GLN A 82 8.52 -1.80 7.65
C GLN A 82 8.01 -3.17 8.11
N LEU A 83 7.55 -3.98 7.18
CA LEU A 83 7.20 -5.38 7.38
C LEU A 83 8.19 -6.27 6.62
N GLY A 84 8.79 -7.22 7.32
CA GLY A 84 9.75 -8.16 6.73
C GLY A 84 11.09 -7.53 6.34
N TYR A 85 11.78 -8.22 5.44
CA TYR A 85 13.12 -7.88 4.93
C TYR A 85 13.19 -8.18 3.43
N GLU A 86 14.18 -7.59 2.74
CA GLU A 86 14.43 -7.91 1.33
C GLU A 86 14.64 -9.43 1.13
N PRO A 87 14.12 -10.03 0.03
CA PRO A 87 13.47 -9.41 -1.12
C PRO A 87 11.95 -9.23 -1.00
N THR A 88 11.36 -9.41 0.19
CA THR A 88 9.91 -9.29 0.44
C THR A 88 9.65 -8.20 1.48
N ARG A 89 10.32 -7.04 1.35
CA ARG A 89 10.10 -5.90 2.25
C ARG A 89 8.84 -5.15 1.83
N ILE A 90 8.01 -4.78 2.81
CA ILE A 90 6.82 -3.96 2.59
C ILE A 90 6.93 -2.74 3.48
N ASP A 91 6.95 -1.55 2.89
CA ASP A 91 7.00 -0.30 3.63
C ASP A 91 5.62 0.38 3.58
N ILE A 92 4.92 0.39 4.70
CA ILE A 92 3.65 1.11 4.84
C ILE A 92 3.94 2.53 5.29
N ILE A 93 3.63 3.50 4.44
CA ILE A 93 3.88 4.92 4.70
C ILE A 93 2.57 5.68 4.88
N THR A 94 2.53 6.61 5.84
CA THR A 94 1.30 7.36 6.18
C THR A 94 1.28 8.79 5.64
N SER A 95 2.38 9.24 5.02
CA SER A 95 2.46 10.52 4.31
C SER A 95 3.62 10.53 3.31
N ILE A 96 3.54 11.45 2.35
CA ILE A 96 4.63 11.80 1.45
C ILE A 96 4.79 13.31 1.54
N GLN A 97 6.03 13.81 1.62
CA GLN A 97 6.27 15.25 1.66
C GLN A 97 5.76 15.91 0.38
N GLY A 98 5.05 17.04 0.53
CA GLY A 98 4.55 17.82 -0.61
C GLY A 98 3.31 17.26 -1.30
N CYS A 99 2.71 16.15 -0.84
CA CYS A 99 1.46 15.60 -1.39
C CYS A 99 0.54 15.08 -0.28
N SER A 100 -0.76 15.40 -0.36
CA SER A 100 -1.78 14.76 0.48
C SER A 100 -2.21 13.41 -0.09
N PHE A 101 -2.69 12.51 0.79
CA PHE A 101 -3.25 11.23 0.37
C PHE A 101 -4.36 11.41 -0.68
N GLU A 102 -5.28 12.36 -0.49
CA GLU A 102 -6.39 12.60 -1.40
C GLU A 102 -5.94 13.07 -2.79
N GLU A 103 -4.87 13.86 -2.87
CA GLU A 103 -4.29 14.25 -4.16
C GLU A 103 -3.74 13.05 -4.93
N VAL A 104 -3.01 12.16 -4.24
CA VAL A 104 -2.49 10.91 -4.82
C VAL A 104 -3.64 9.99 -5.22
N TRP A 105 -4.62 9.79 -4.33
CA TRP A 105 -5.77 8.93 -4.54
C TRP A 105 -6.64 9.38 -5.71
N ARG A 106 -6.90 10.69 -5.83
CA ARG A 106 -7.63 11.28 -6.95
C ARG A 106 -6.85 11.15 -8.27
N ARG A 107 -5.53 11.29 -8.24
CA ARG A 107 -4.68 11.07 -9.43
C ARG A 107 -4.75 9.62 -9.89
N LEU A 108 -4.74 8.62 -9.00
CA LEU A 108 -4.91 7.23 -9.39
C LEU A 108 -6.29 6.94 -9.99
N LYS A 109 -7.36 7.47 -9.39
CA LYS A 109 -8.71 7.38 -9.99
C LYS A 109 -8.76 7.99 -11.39
N LYS A 110 -8.10 9.13 -11.58
CA LYS A 110 -7.94 9.76 -12.90
C LYS A 110 -7.14 8.86 -13.83
N VAL A 111 -6.00 8.29 -13.42
CA VAL A 111 -5.18 7.42 -14.29
C VAL A 111 -5.94 6.16 -14.69
N ILE A 112 -6.69 5.52 -13.79
CA ILE A 112 -7.56 4.39 -14.11
C ILE A 112 -8.68 4.84 -15.08
N SER A 113 -9.28 6.01 -14.85
CA SER A 113 -10.29 6.59 -15.73
C SER A 113 -9.75 7.00 -17.11
N TYR A 114 -8.51 7.49 -17.20
CA TYR A 114 -7.85 7.86 -18.45
C TYR A 114 -7.35 6.61 -19.20
N LYS A 115 -6.93 5.55 -18.50
CA LYS A 115 -6.67 4.23 -19.10
C LYS A 115 -7.94 3.56 -19.64
N LEU A 116 -9.13 3.94 -19.15
CA LEU A 116 -10.42 3.49 -19.67
C LEU A 116 -10.93 4.29 -20.89
N GLN A 117 -10.21 5.31 -21.35
CA GLN A 117 -10.58 6.09 -22.55
C GLN A 117 -9.70 5.82 -23.78
N VAL A 118 -8.84 4.80 -23.73
CA VAL A 118 -8.11 4.33 -24.91
C VAL A 118 -8.33 2.83 -25.02
N ILE A 119 -9.45 2.47 -25.65
CA ILE A 119 -9.68 1.38 -26.61
C ILE A 119 -11.16 1.57 -27.01
N SER A 120 -11.35 2.29 -28.11
CA SER A 120 -12.53 2.20 -28.97
C SER A 120 -12.00 2.05 -30.39
#